data_AF-A0A0F8X6Z2-F1
#
_entry.id   AF-A0A0F8X6Z2-F1
#
_cell.length_a   1.000
_cell.length_b   1.000
_cell.length_c   1.000
_cell.angle_alpha   90.00
_cell.angle_beta   90.00
_cell.angle_gamma   90.00
#
_symmetry.space_group_name_H-M   'P 1'
#
loop_
_entity.id
_entity.type
_entity.pdbx_description
1 polymer ?
#
loop_
_entity_poly.entity_id
_entity_poly.type
_entity_poly.pdbx_seq_one_letter_code
_entity_poly.pdbx_strand_id
1 'polypeptide(L)'
;GQEGGSPIALPDDPKLISDLTAVTWKLEPRGIKLLPKDKVIEKLQRSPDRGDAVVMAWTGGATAVTHINIWRKDHRVGDFPRHRMPSYDMGARYKNRRR
;
A
#
# COMPACT_ATOMS: atom_id res chain seq x y z
N GLY A 1 -1.74 -17.57 4.24
CA GLY A 1 -1.59 -16.09 4.28
C GLY A 1 -0.13 -15.76 4.13
N GLN A 2 0.23 -14.67 3.44
CA GLN A 2 1.63 -14.27 3.30
C GLN A 2 2.19 -13.73 4.62
N GLU A 3 3.41 -14.14 4.95
CA GLU A 3 4.16 -13.67 6.10
C GLU A 3 4.59 -12.20 5.87
N GLY A 4 4.27 -11.31 6.81
CA GLY A 4 4.59 -9.88 6.72
C GLY A 4 3.60 -9.00 5.93
N GLY A 5 2.55 -9.58 5.32
CA GLY A 5 1.45 -8.81 4.74
C GLY A 5 0.51 -8.25 5.81
N SER A 6 0.00 -7.03 5.65
CA SER A 6 -1.06 -6.54 6.55
C SER A 6 -2.27 -7.47 6.42
N PRO A 7 -2.79 -8.05 7.52
CA PRO A 7 -3.85 -9.04 7.45
C PRO A 7 -5.18 -8.34 7.14
N ILE A 8 -5.45 -8.04 5.87
CA ILE A 8 -6.80 -7.72 5.41
C ILE A 8 -7.49 -9.04 5.07
N ALA A 9 -8.52 -9.38 5.84
CA ALA A 9 -9.39 -10.48 5.51
C ALA A 9 -10.34 -10.00 4.41
N LEU A 10 -10.08 -10.40 3.16
CA LEU A 10 -10.99 -10.12 2.06
C LEU A 10 -12.11 -11.17 2.05
N PRO A 11 -13.36 -10.77 1.74
CA PRO A 11 -14.42 -11.73 1.50
C PRO A 11 -14.15 -12.53 0.21
N ASP A 12 -14.68 -13.75 0.14
CA ASP A 12 -14.68 -14.56 -1.08
C ASP A 12 -15.65 -13.96 -2.12
N ASP A 13 -15.20 -12.92 -2.81
CA ASP A 13 -15.94 -12.22 -3.86
C ASP A 13 -15.18 -12.26 -5.19
N PRO A 14 -15.65 -13.03 -6.19
CA PRO A 14 -15.03 -13.10 -7.51
C PRO A 14 -14.91 -11.74 -8.22
N LYS A 15 -15.84 -10.82 -7.98
CA LYS A 15 -15.77 -9.47 -8.58
C LYS A 15 -14.66 -8.64 -7.95
N LEU A 16 -14.49 -8.76 -6.63
CA LEU A 16 -13.39 -8.11 -5.92
C LEU A 16 -12.03 -8.64 -6.41
N ILE A 17 -11.88 -9.95 -6.59
CA ILE A 17 -10.66 -10.56 -7.14
C ILE A 17 -10.38 -9.99 -8.54
N SER A 18 -11.41 -9.90 -9.38
CA SER A 18 -11.30 -9.31 -10.72
C SER A 18 -10.89 -7.83 -10.67
N ASP A 19 -11.37 -7.06 -9.71
CA ASP A 19 -10.99 -5.64 -9.56
C ASP A 19 -9.52 -5.49 -9.17
N LEU A 20 -9.09 -6.26 -8.16
CA LEU A 20 -7.73 -6.21 -7.63
C LEU A 20 -6.67 -6.72 -8.62
N THR A 21 -7.03 -7.65 -9.51
CA THR A 21 -6.10 -8.24 -10.49
C THR A 21 -6.11 -7.54 -11.85
N ALA A 22 -7.06 -6.64 -12.11
CA ALA A 22 -7.16 -5.95 -13.39
C ALA A 22 -6.05 -4.91 -13.62
N VAL A 23 -5.58 -4.27 -12.53
CA VAL A 23 -4.65 -3.14 -12.55
C VAL A 23 -3.24 -3.60 -12.92
N THR A 24 -2.65 -2.94 -13.89
CA THR A 24 -1.25 -3.13 -14.28
C THR A 24 -0.45 -1.88 -13.96
N TRP A 25 0.87 -2.05 -13.80
CA TRP A 25 1.79 -0.97 -13.48
C TRP A 25 2.92 -0.89 -14.50
N LYS A 26 3.47 0.32 -14.67
CA LYS A 26 4.66 0.59 -15.48
C LYS A 26 5.64 1.40 -14.67
N LEU A 27 6.94 1.11 -14.82
CA LEU A 27 7.99 1.93 -14.24
C LEU A 27 8.23 3.17 -15.13
N GLU A 28 8.13 4.35 -14.53
CA GLU A 28 8.52 5.63 -15.12
C GLU A 28 9.66 6.25 -14.31
N PRO A 29 10.43 7.21 -14.86
CA PRO A 29 11.53 7.86 -14.14
C PRO A 29 11.12 8.52 -12.81
N ARG A 30 9.84 8.88 -12.67
CA ARG A 30 9.27 9.48 -11.46
C ARG A 30 8.60 8.48 -10.51
N GLY A 31 8.66 7.18 -10.82
CA GLY A 31 8.14 6.12 -9.95
C GLY A 31 7.25 5.10 -10.66
N ILE A 32 6.49 4.35 -9.85
CA ILE A 32 5.52 3.36 -10.34
C ILE A 32 4.25 4.10 -10.76
N LYS A 33 3.86 3.94 -12.01
CA LYS A 33 2.61 4.46 -12.55
C LYS A 33 1.62 3.33 -12.75
N LEU A 34 0.42 3.52 -12.22
CA LEU A 34 -0.69 2.61 -12.41
C LEU A 34 -1.48 2.97 -13.68
N LEU A 35 -2.20 1.98 -14.20
CA LEU A 35 -3.18 2.18 -15.27
C LEU A 35 -4.27 3.17 -14.81
N PRO A 36 -4.66 4.16 -15.63
CA PRO A 36 -5.74 5.09 -15.27
C PRO A 36 -7.09 4.36 -15.17
N LYS A 37 -8.01 4.91 -14.35
CA LYS A 37 -9.31 4.29 -14.03
C LYS A 37 -10.12 3.95 -15.28
N ASP A 38 -10.14 4.83 -16.28
CA ASP A 38 -10.89 4.62 -17.52
C ASP A 38 -10.44 3.37 -18.27
N LYS A 39 -9.13 3.08 -18.28
CA LYS A 39 -8.57 1.88 -18.93
C LYS A 39 -8.86 0.61 -18.13
N VAL A 40 -8.99 0.71 -16.81
CA VAL A 40 -9.46 -0.40 -15.98
C VAL A 40 -10.94 -0.69 -16.27
N ILE A 41 -11.76 0.35 -16.43
CA ILE A 41 -13.18 0.23 -16.79
C ILE A 41 -13.34 -0.39 -18.18
N GLU A 42 -12.56 0.04 -19.17
CA GLU A 42 -12.54 -0.57 -20.51
C GLU A 42 -12.21 -2.07 -20.45
N LYS A 43 -11.31 -2.50 -19.56
CA LYS A 43 -10.92 -3.90 -19.42
C LYS A 43 -11.98 -4.75 -18.70
N LEU A 44 -12.59 -4.20 -17.66
CA LEU A 44 -13.57 -4.90 -16.82
C LEU A 44 -15.02 -4.76 -17.32
N GLN A 45 -15.29 -3.82 -18.22
CA GLN A 45 -16.62 -3.43 -18.68
C GLN A 45 -17.57 -3.02 -17.53
N ARG A 46 -17.01 -2.59 -16.40
CA ARG A 46 -17.72 -2.10 -15.22
C ARG A 46 -16.78 -1.27 -14.34
N SER A 47 -17.34 -0.55 -13.38
CA SER A 47 -16.54 0.16 -12.38
C SER A 47 -15.85 -0.81 -11.38
N PRO A 48 -14.58 -0.57 -11.01
CA PRO A 48 -13.83 -1.37 -10.03
C PRO A 48 -14.03 -0.90 -8.57
N ASP A 49 -15.21 -0.38 -8.21
CA ASP A 49 -15.42 0.33 -6.94
C ASP A 49 -15.16 -0.52 -5.68
N ARG A 50 -15.30 -1.85 -5.78
CA ARG A 50 -15.02 -2.76 -4.67
C ARG A 50 -13.51 -2.83 -4.38
N GLY A 51 -12.72 -2.96 -5.44
CA GLY A 51 -11.25 -2.92 -5.33
C GLY A 51 -10.77 -1.56 -4.83
N ASP A 52 -11.31 -0.47 -5.39
CA ASP A 52 -10.96 0.89 -4.99
C ASP A 52 -11.25 1.11 -3.48
N ALA A 53 -12.41 0.67 -2.98
CA ALA A 53 -12.76 0.77 -1.57
C ALA A 53 -11.76 0.03 -0.65
N VAL A 54 -11.34 -1.17 -1.04
CA VAL A 54 -10.36 -1.97 -0.29
C VAL A 54 -8.98 -1.30 -0.28
N VAL A 55 -8.53 -0.79 -1.44
CA VAL A 55 -7.25 -0.06 -1.54
C VAL A 55 -7.28 1.22 -0.72
N MET A 56 -8.38 1.96 -0.75
CA MET A 56 -8.55 3.18 0.04
C MET A 56 -8.58 2.87 1.54
N ALA A 57 -9.23 1.78 1.96
CA ALA A 57 -9.20 1.33 3.35
C ALA A 57 -7.79 0.92 3.82
N TRP A 58 -6.93 0.49 2.89
CA TRP A 58 -5.54 0.15 3.17
C TRP A 58 -4.60 1.36 3.33
N THR A 59 -5.04 2.58 2.99
CA THR A 59 -4.17 3.78 3.04
C THR A 59 -3.53 4.05 4.41
N GLY A 60 -4.19 3.65 5.50
CA GLY A 60 -3.66 3.73 6.88
C GLY A 60 -2.83 2.52 7.34
N GLY A 61 -2.60 1.54 6.47
CA GLY A 61 -1.90 0.29 6.78
C GLY A 61 -0.38 0.46 6.97
N ALA A 62 0.31 -0.65 7.22
CA ALA A 62 1.75 -0.66 7.31
C ALA A 62 2.38 -0.16 6.00
N THR A 63 3.19 0.90 6.10
CA THR A 63 3.93 1.52 5.00
C THR A 63 5.42 1.38 5.25
N ALA A 64 6.25 1.56 4.21
CA ALA A 64 7.70 1.64 4.40
C ALA A 64 8.05 2.70 5.45
N VAL A 65 7.34 3.82 5.52
CA VAL A 65 7.61 4.83 6.54
C VAL A 65 7.38 4.31 7.98
N THR A 66 6.37 3.48 8.20
CA THR A 66 5.97 3.02 9.55
C THR A 66 6.62 1.70 9.96
N HIS A 67 6.78 0.76 9.03
CA HIS A 67 7.17 -0.62 9.30
C HIS A 67 8.47 -1.05 8.62
N ILE A 68 9.18 -0.16 7.90
CA ILE A 68 10.46 -0.52 7.25
C ILE A 68 11.48 -1.08 8.25
N ASN A 69 11.50 -0.61 9.50
CA ASN A 69 12.42 -1.14 10.51
C ASN A 69 12.09 -2.59 10.94
N ILE A 70 10.83 -2.99 10.80
CA ILE A 70 10.36 -4.36 11.05
C ILE A 70 10.64 -5.21 9.80
N TRP A 71 10.25 -4.72 8.62
CA TRP A 71 10.47 -5.40 7.33
C TRP A 71 11.95 -5.53 6.92
N ARG A 72 12.84 -4.65 7.42
CA ARG A 72 14.29 -4.68 7.19
C ARG A 72 14.95 -5.97 7.67
N LYS A 73 14.41 -6.63 8.71
CA LYS A 73 14.97 -7.90 9.20
C LYS A 73 14.79 -9.05 8.19
N ASP A 74 13.76 -8.98 7.36
CA ASP A 74 13.40 -10.02 6.41
C ASP A 74 13.81 -9.70 4.96
N HIS A 75 14.30 -8.49 4.70
CA HIS A 75 14.65 -8.02 3.36
C HIS A 75 16.16 -8.10 3.07
N ARG A 76 16.53 -8.85 2.03
CA ARG A 76 17.91 -8.99 1.49
C ARG A 76 18.52 -7.71 0.89
N VAL A 77 17.89 -6.55 1.08
CA VAL A 77 18.45 -5.26 0.64
C VAL A 77 19.34 -4.68 1.75
N GLY A 78 20.58 -4.35 1.40
CA GLY A 78 21.62 -3.95 2.35
C GLY A 78 21.26 -2.77 3.26
N ASP A 79 22.02 -2.65 4.34
CA ASP A 79 21.75 -1.71 5.43
C ASP A 79 21.96 -0.24 4.99
N PHE A 80 20.93 0.59 5.10
CA PHE A 80 21.04 2.02 4.80
C PHE A 80 21.45 2.80 6.06
N PRO A 81 22.52 3.64 6.01
CA PRO A 81 22.98 4.40 7.16
C PRO A 81 21.90 5.35 7.68
N ARG A 82 21.83 5.50 9.02
CA ARG A 82 20.78 6.26 9.75
C ARG A 82 20.52 7.68 9.23
N HIS A 83 21.49 8.30 8.57
CA HIS A 83 21.38 9.64 7.98
C HIS A 83 20.57 9.72 6.67
N ARG A 84 20.22 8.60 6.04
CA ARG A 84 19.38 8.54 4.83
C ARG A 84 17.98 7.97 5.09
N MET A 85 17.50 8.02 6.33
CA MET A 85 16.13 7.61 6.64
C MET A 85 15.15 8.68 6.15
N PRO A 86 14.12 8.32 5.34
CA PRO A 86 13.06 9.25 5.02
C PRO A 86 12.30 9.63 6.29
N SER A 87 12.10 10.93 6.52
CA SER A 87 11.32 11.47 7.63
C SER A 87 10.00 12.02 7.11
N TYR A 88 8.91 11.82 7.87
CA TYR A 88 7.60 12.39 7.58
C TYR A 88 7.05 13.11 8.82
N ASP A 89 6.30 14.17 8.59
CA ASP A 89 5.59 14.92 9.63
C ASP A 89 4.36 14.14 10.10
N MET A 90 4.47 13.45 11.24
CA MET A 90 3.42 12.60 11.82
C MET A 90 2.25 13.41 12.45
N GLY A 91 2.14 14.70 12.15
CA GLY A 91 1.20 15.60 12.81
C GLY A 91 1.59 15.86 14.27
N ALA A 92 0.82 16.73 14.94
CA ALA A 92 1.10 17.14 16.30
C ALA A 92 1.12 15.93 17.25
N ARG A 93 2.32 15.54 17.69
CA ARG A 93 2.50 14.54 18.76
C ARG A 93 1.75 15.02 19.99
N TYR A 94 0.63 14.38 20.32
CA TYR A 94 -0.04 14.61 21.59
C TYR A 94 0.94 14.22 22.71
N LYS A 95 1.58 15.22 23.31
CA LYS A 95 2.48 15.02 24.45
C LYS A 95 1.60 14.52 25.59
N ASN A 96 1.75 13.25 25.96
CA ASN A 96 1.14 12.73 27.17
C ASN A 96 1.56 13.62 28.33
N ARG A 97 0.58 14.38 28.86
CA ARG A 97 0.74 15.22 30.04
C ARG A 97 0.95 14.26 31.21
N ARG A 98 2.20 14.08 31.63
CA ARG A 98 2.54 13.33 32.85
C ARG A 98 1.73 13.94 33.99
N ARG A 99 0.98 13.09 34.70
CA ARG A 99 0.49 13.38 36.05
C ARG A 99 1.66 13.29 37.02
#